data_AF-A0A4U5NGT8-F1
#
_entry.id   AF-A0A4U5NGT8-F1
#
_cell.length_a   1.000
_cell.length_b   1.000
_cell.length_c   1.000
_cell.angle_alpha   90.00
_cell.angle_beta   90.00
_cell.angle_gamma   90.00
#
_symmetry.space_group_name_H-M   'P 1'
#
loop_
_entity.id
_entity.type
_entity.pdbx_description
1 polymer ?
#
loop_
_entity_poly.entity_id
_entity_poly.type
_entity_poly.pdbx_seq_one_letter_code
_entity_poly.pdbx_strand_id
1 'polypeptide(L)'
;MLLCKTTWGLCATRLGMSSSFVIVNIYGATLINKILHYSIEETSSLTTLRFRVTLTSNRVVSFIISKLTCNEHQKKIMFPITTFQVASIACFFTLSFITENHHQLSTLVFTVISAPRGNHCVVAFSAAQIIAHQFNFF
;
A
#
# COMPACT_ATOMS: atom_id res chain seq x y z
N MET A 1 -27.93 6.21 -3.20
CA MET A 1 -26.63 5.61 -2.83
C MET A 1 -25.43 6.56 -3.00
N LEU A 2 -25.46 7.55 -3.92
CA LEU A 2 -24.36 8.49 -4.21
C LEU A 2 -24.21 9.73 -3.27
N LEU A 3 -25.14 9.94 -2.33
CA LEU A 3 -25.18 11.12 -1.45
C LEU A 3 -24.51 10.90 -0.07
N CYS A 4 -24.02 9.69 0.21
CA CYS A 4 -23.45 9.38 1.53
C CYS A 4 -21.99 9.81 1.61
N LYS A 5 -21.64 10.59 2.65
CA LYS A 5 -20.27 11.11 2.88
C LYS A 5 -19.22 10.00 2.92
N THR A 6 -19.58 8.82 3.43
CA THR A 6 -18.72 7.63 3.49
C THR A 6 -18.42 7.05 2.11
N THR A 7 -19.36 7.07 1.17
CA THR A 7 -19.15 6.60 -0.21
C THR A 7 -18.11 7.45 -0.92
N TRP A 8 -18.21 8.78 -0.79
CA TRP A 8 -17.23 9.70 -1.35
C TRP A 8 -15.83 9.54 -0.74
N GLY A 9 -15.73 9.34 0.58
CA GLY A 9 -14.45 9.07 1.25
C GLY A 9 -13.77 7.79 0.76
N LEU A 10 -14.56 6.73 0.53
CA LEU A 10 -14.06 5.47 -0.04
C LEU A 10 -13.62 5.64 -1.50
N CYS A 11 -14.40 6.34 -2.32
CA CYS A 11 -14.05 6.65 -3.70
C CYS A 11 -12.77 7.50 -3.78
N ALA A 12 -12.65 8.55 -2.97
CA ALA A 12 -11.45 9.40 -2.92
C ALA A 12 -10.20 8.60 -2.50
N THR A 13 -10.33 7.76 -1.47
CA THR A 13 -9.27 6.84 -1.03
C THR A 13 -8.83 5.90 -2.14
N ARG A 14 -9.78 5.30 -2.86
CA ARG A 14 -9.47 4.38 -3.96
C ARG A 14 -8.83 5.09 -5.14
N LEU A 15 -9.31 6.27 -5.52
CA LEU A 15 -8.72 7.08 -6.58
C LEU A 15 -7.30 7.53 -6.22
N GLY A 16 -7.08 7.98 -4.98
CA GLY A 16 -5.75 8.36 -4.48
C GLY A 16 -4.77 7.18 -4.50
N MET A 17 -5.20 5.99 -4.10
CA MET A 17 -4.36 4.79 -4.14
C MET A 17 -4.04 4.34 -5.57
N SER A 18 -5.02 4.37 -6.47
CA SER A 18 -4.81 3.98 -7.88
C SER A 18 -3.89 4.95 -8.62
N SER A 19 -4.10 6.26 -8.45
CA SER A 19 -3.21 7.28 -9.03
C SER A 19 -1.79 7.17 -8.48
N SER A 20 -1.63 6.99 -7.17
CA SER A 20 -0.32 6.77 -6.55
C SER A 20 0.38 5.51 -7.07
N PHE A 21 -0.37 4.44 -7.34
CA PHE A 21 0.18 3.21 -7.94
C PHE A 21 0.73 3.46 -9.35
N VAL A 22 -0.03 4.17 -10.18
CA VAL A 22 0.40 4.54 -11.54
C VAL A 22 1.66 5.41 -11.47
N ILE A 23 1.67 6.43 -10.61
CA ILE A 23 2.83 7.31 -10.43
C ILE A 23 4.05 6.49 -10.00
N VAL A 24 3.96 5.66 -8.97
CA VAL A 24 5.12 4.90 -8.47
C VAL A 24 5.62 3.84 -9.46
N ASN A 25 4.78 3.30 -10.33
CA ASN A 25 5.24 2.39 -11.38
C ASN A 25 5.92 3.11 -12.55
N ILE A 26 5.33 4.22 -13.00
CA ILE A 26 5.90 5.01 -14.11
C ILE A 26 7.18 5.73 -13.67
N TYR A 27 7.13 6.45 -12.54
CA TYR A 27 8.31 7.09 -11.97
C TYR A 27 9.30 6.08 -11.43
N GLY A 28 8.85 4.93 -10.93
CA GLY A 28 9.74 3.87 -10.46
C GLY A 28 10.66 3.34 -11.54
N ALA A 29 10.13 3.07 -12.74
CA ALA A 29 10.95 2.67 -13.88
C ALA A 29 11.96 3.76 -14.28
N THR A 30 11.55 5.03 -14.21
CA THR A 30 12.43 6.16 -14.49
C THR A 30 13.53 6.32 -13.43
N LEU A 31 13.18 6.15 -12.15
CA LEU A 31 14.11 6.22 -11.00
C LEU A 31 15.16 5.11 -11.08
N ILE A 32 14.74 3.87 -11.34
CA ILE A 32 15.63 2.71 -11.46
C ILE A 32 16.63 2.90 -12.62
N ASN A 33 16.18 3.42 -13.75
CA ASN A 33 17.00 3.53 -14.96
C ASN A 33 17.89 4.78 -14.96
N LYS A 34 17.33 5.96 -14.64
CA LYS A 34 18.08 7.24 -14.70
C LYS A 34 18.91 7.53 -13.46
N ILE A 35 18.41 7.20 -12.28
CA ILE A 35 19.09 7.54 -11.03
C ILE A 35 19.94 6.35 -10.60
N LEU A 36 19.36 5.15 -10.51
CA LEU A 36 20.09 4.00 -9.98
C LEU A 36 20.96 3.24 -11.00
N HIS A 37 20.86 3.59 -12.29
CA HIS A 37 21.62 2.96 -13.38
C HIS A 37 21.55 1.42 -13.40
N TYR A 38 20.45 0.84 -12.92
CA TYR A 38 20.29 -0.61 -12.88
C TYR A 38 20.09 -1.19 -14.28
N SER A 39 20.74 -2.31 -14.55
CA SER A 39 20.50 -3.10 -15.75
C SER A 39 19.09 -3.73 -15.75
N ILE A 40 18.65 -4.24 -16.91
CA ILE A 40 17.34 -4.91 -17.05
C ILE A 40 17.26 -6.13 -16.12
N GLU A 41 18.35 -6.87 -15.95
CA GLU A 41 18.42 -8.04 -15.05
C GLU A 41 18.26 -7.64 -13.58
N GLU A 42 18.96 -6.60 -13.14
CA GLU A 42 18.86 -6.10 -11.76
C GLU A 42 17.48 -5.51 -11.46
N THR A 43 16.83 -4.91 -12.46
CA THR A 43 15.45 -4.41 -12.35
C THR A 43 14.46 -5.56 -12.08
N SER A 44 14.67 -6.72 -12.71
CA SER A 44 13.84 -7.91 -12.49
C SER A 44 14.02 -8.47 -11.07
N SER A 45 15.26 -8.45 -10.56
CA SER A 45 15.60 -8.87 -9.20
C SER A 45 14.97 -7.94 -8.17
N LEU A 46 15.06 -6.62 -8.37
CA LEU A 46 14.45 -5.62 -7.51
C LEU A 46 12.92 -5.74 -7.49
N THR A 47 12.31 -6.00 -8.64
CA THR A 47 10.87 -6.23 -8.74
C THR A 47 10.46 -7.49 -7.95
N THR A 48 11.23 -8.56 -8.06
CA THR A 48 11.02 -9.80 -7.30
C THR A 48 11.13 -9.56 -5.79
N LEU A 49 12.11 -8.76 -5.36
CA LEU A 49 12.28 -8.36 -3.96
C LEU A 49 11.06 -7.58 -3.45
N ARG A 50 10.55 -6.62 -4.22
CA ARG A 50 9.32 -5.87 -3.91
C ARG A 50 8.11 -6.77 -3.74
N PHE A 51 7.94 -7.74 -4.64
CA PHE A 51 6.87 -8.73 -4.52
C PHE A 51 7.01 -9.56 -3.25
N ARG A 52 8.22 -10.03 -2.93
CA ARG A 52 8.48 -10.82 -1.71
C ARG A 52 8.14 -10.02 -0.45
N VAL A 53 8.60 -8.77 -0.36
CA VAL A 53 8.31 -7.86 0.76
C VAL A 53 6.81 -7.61 0.90
N THR A 54 6.12 -7.40 -0.22
CA THR A 54 4.67 -7.19 -0.21
C THR A 54 3.93 -8.45 0.27
N LEU A 55 4.30 -9.62 -0.24
CA LEU A 55 3.68 -10.90 0.16
C LEU A 55 3.88 -11.20 1.65
N THR A 56 5.08 -11.00 2.19
CA THR A 56 5.35 -11.24 3.61
C THR A 56 4.59 -10.24 4.49
N SER A 57 4.62 -8.96 4.14
CA SER A 57 3.88 -7.93 4.89
C SER A 57 2.37 -8.18 4.88
N ASN A 58 1.79 -8.54 3.74
CA ASN A 58 0.37 -8.86 3.62
C ASN A 58 -0.02 -10.03 4.53
N ARG A 59 0.80 -11.09 4.60
CA ARG A 59 0.53 -12.23 5.48
C ARG A 59 0.54 -11.82 6.96
N VAL A 60 1.51 -11.02 7.37
CA VAL A 60 1.62 -10.51 8.75
C VAL A 60 0.40 -9.65 9.09
N VAL A 61 0.04 -8.72 8.22
CA VAL A 61 -1.12 -7.83 8.43
C VAL A 61 -2.42 -8.62 8.46
N SER A 62 -2.63 -9.57 7.55
CA SER A 62 -3.78 -10.47 7.60
C SER A 62 -3.87 -11.23 8.94
N PHE A 63 -2.75 -11.76 9.43
CA PHE A 63 -2.71 -12.45 10.71
C PHE A 63 -3.06 -11.52 11.88
N ILE A 64 -2.50 -10.32 11.91
CA ILE A 64 -2.79 -9.31 12.93
C ILE A 64 -4.28 -8.94 12.91
N ILE A 65 -4.85 -8.68 11.73
CA ILE A 65 -6.28 -8.34 11.59
C ILE A 65 -7.17 -9.47 12.08
N SER A 66 -6.82 -10.73 11.82
CA SER A 66 -7.56 -11.89 12.32
C SER A 66 -7.52 -12.01 13.84
N LYS A 67 -6.44 -11.57 14.49
CA LYS A 67 -6.28 -11.61 15.95
C LYS A 67 -6.86 -10.39 16.68
N LEU A 68 -7.07 -9.27 15.99
CA LEU A 68 -7.65 -8.07 16.59
C LEU A 68 -9.12 -8.27 16.95
N THR A 69 -9.41 -8.53 18.23
CA THR A 69 -10.76 -8.51 18.83
C THR A 69 -11.15 -7.09 19.22
N CYS A 70 -11.21 -6.17 18.25
CA CYS A 70 -11.74 -4.83 18.53
C CYS A 70 -13.27 -4.86 18.56
N ASN A 71 -13.88 -4.44 19.68
CA ASN A 71 -15.34 -4.36 19.89
C ASN A 71 -16.07 -3.45 18.88
N GLU A 72 -15.35 -2.60 18.15
CA GLU A 72 -15.90 -1.76 17.08
C GLU A 72 -15.26 -2.10 15.74
N HIS A 73 -16.03 -2.77 14.86
CA HIS A 73 -15.60 -3.14 13.50
C HIS A 73 -15.08 -1.95 12.69
N GLN A 74 -15.66 -0.76 12.88
CA GLN A 74 -15.24 0.46 12.18
C GLN A 74 -13.82 0.90 12.57
N LYS A 75 -13.50 0.94 13.87
CA LYS A 75 -12.16 1.33 14.35
C LYS A 75 -11.09 0.31 13.93
N LYS A 76 -11.44 -0.99 13.95
CA LYS A 76 -10.57 -2.09 13.49
C LYS A 76 -10.13 -1.93 12.02
N ILE A 77 -10.94 -1.29 11.19
CA ILE A 77 -10.69 -1.12 9.75
C ILE A 77 -10.09 0.27 9.45
N MET A 78 -10.64 1.32 10.06
CA MET A 78 -10.28 2.71 9.76
C MET A 78 -8.86 3.05 10.22
N PHE A 79 -8.45 2.57 11.39
CA PHE A 79 -7.11 2.84 11.93
C PHE A 79 -5.99 2.24 11.07
N PRO A 80 -6.04 0.95 10.67
CA PRO A 80 -5.02 0.40 9.79
C PRO A 80 -5.02 1.04 8.39
N ILE A 81 -6.19 1.30 7.80
CA ILE A 81 -6.29 1.97 6.49
C ILE A 81 -5.57 3.32 6.51
N THR A 82 -5.89 4.15 7.50
CA THR A 82 -5.29 5.49 7.64
C THR A 82 -3.79 5.39 7.85
N THR A 83 -3.34 4.47 8.70
CA THR A 83 -1.91 4.25 8.97
C THR A 83 -1.15 3.86 7.70
N PHE A 84 -1.68 2.93 6.90
CA PHE A 84 -1.03 2.50 5.67
C PHE A 84 -1.04 3.58 4.57
N GLN A 85 -2.08 4.42 4.52
CA GLN A 85 -2.11 5.58 3.63
C GLN A 85 -1.05 6.62 4.01
N VAL A 86 -0.98 7.00 5.28
CA VAL A 86 0.03 7.95 5.78
C VAL A 86 1.44 7.41 5.56
N ALA A 87 1.67 6.12 5.82
CA ALA A 87 2.95 5.48 5.53
C ALA A 87 3.31 5.52 4.03
N SER A 88 2.33 5.31 3.14
CA SER A 88 2.54 5.39 1.69
C SER A 88 2.92 6.81 1.26
N ILE A 89 2.24 7.82 1.81
CA ILE A 89 2.50 9.24 1.55
C ILE A 89 3.91 9.60 2.06
N ALA A 90 4.25 9.22 3.29
CA ALA A 90 5.56 9.45 3.87
C ALA A 90 6.68 8.88 2.98
N CYS A 91 6.57 7.61 2.55
CA CYS A 91 7.54 7.01 1.64
C CYS A 91 7.65 7.76 0.30
N PHE A 92 6.53 8.26 -0.24
CA PHE A 92 6.53 9.04 -1.48
C PHE A 92 7.24 10.38 -1.33
N PHE A 93 6.98 11.10 -0.22
CA PHE A 93 7.71 12.33 0.11
C PHE A 93 9.19 12.04 0.32
N THR A 94 9.56 11.00 1.06
CA THR A 94 10.96 10.60 1.24
C THR A 94 11.64 10.36 -0.10
N LEU A 95 11.00 9.63 -1.03
CA LEU A 95 11.52 9.42 -2.39
C LEU A 95 11.71 10.74 -3.16
N SER A 96 10.84 11.72 -2.93
CA SER A 96 10.92 13.03 -3.60
C SER A 96 12.09 13.88 -3.13
N PHE A 97 12.57 13.67 -1.90
CA PHE A 97 13.70 14.41 -1.32
C PHE A 97 15.05 13.68 -1.45
N ILE A 98 15.06 12.41 -1.87
CA ILE A 98 16.31 11.66 -2.07
C ILE A 98 17.01 12.16 -3.34
N THR A 99 18.24 12.64 -3.15
CA THR A 99 19.15 13.06 -4.24
C THR A 99 19.99 11.87 -4.74
N GLU A 100 20.51 11.94 -5.96
CA GLU A 100 21.25 10.87 -6.66
C GLU A 100 22.36 10.20 -5.84
N ASN A 101 22.98 10.90 -4.89
CA ASN A 101 24.07 10.38 -4.07
C ASN A 101 23.69 9.25 -3.09
N HIS A 102 22.39 8.89 -2.96
CA HIS A 102 21.90 7.95 -1.95
C HIS A 102 21.20 6.72 -2.59
N HIS A 103 21.89 6.01 -3.49
CA HIS A 103 21.35 4.83 -4.20
C HIS A 103 20.72 3.79 -3.28
N GLN A 104 21.44 3.35 -2.23
CA GLN A 104 20.96 2.29 -1.34
C GLN A 104 19.68 2.68 -0.60
N LEU A 105 19.60 3.94 -0.16
CA LEU A 105 18.41 4.47 0.51
C LEU A 105 17.23 4.57 -0.45
N SER A 106 17.46 5.02 -1.68
CA SER A 106 16.43 5.08 -2.72
C SER A 106 15.86 3.70 -3.04
N THR A 107 16.73 2.69 -3.23
CA THR A 107 16.32 1.29 -3.44
C THR A 107 15.50 0.77 -2.27
N LEU A 108 15.92 1.03 -1.04
CA LEU A 108 15.23 0.59 0.17
C LEU A 108 13.83 1.20 0.25
N VAL A 109 13.71 2.53 0.15
CA VAL A 109 12.42 3.23 0.27
C VAL A 109 11.49 2.84 -0.88
N PHE A 110 12.02 2.72 -2.10
CA PHE A 110 11.28 2.24 -3.27
C PHE A 110 10.79 0.79 -3.13
N THR A 111 11.52 -0.01 -2.36
CA THR A 111 11.12 -1.39 -2.04
C THR A 111 10.04 -1.41 -0.96
N VAL A 112 10.24 -0.66 0.12
CA VAL A 112 9.34 -0.62 1.28
C VAL A 112 7.98 -0.01 0.94
N ILE A 113 7.92 0.97 0.03
CA ILE A 113 6.66 1.63 -0.37
C ILE A 113 5.62 0.67 -0.98
N SER A 114 6.01 -0.52 -1.46
CA SER A 114 5.05 -1.50 -1.98
C SER A 114 4.25 -2.20 -0.87
N ALA A 115 4.81 -2.34 0.34
CA ALA A 115 4.16 -3.04 1.45
C ALA A 115 2.91 -2.32 1.99
N PRO A 116 2.95 -1.02 2.36
CA PRO A 116 1.77 -0.30 2.85
C PRO A 116 0.58 -0.37 1.87
N ARG A 117 0.85 -0.36 0.57
CA ARG A 117 -0.19 -0.49 -0.46
C ARG A 117 -0.85 -1.86 -0.46
N GLY A 118 -0.05 -2.93 -0.41
CA GLY A 118 -0.57 -4.29 -0.29
C GLY A 118 -1.43 -4.45 0.97
N ASN A 119 -0.93 -3.96 2.09
CA ASN A 119 -1.59 -4.02 3.38
C ASN A 119 -2.92 -3.25 3.40
N HIS A 120 -2.97 -2.08 2.77
CA HIS A 120 -4.22 -1.33 2.61
C HIS A 120 -5.30 -2.15 1.88
N CYS A 121 -4.92 -2.85 0.79
CA CYS A 121 -5.85 -3.71 0.07
C CYS A 121 -6.33 -4.88 0.94
N VAL A 122 -5.44 -5.53 1.70
CA VAL A 122 -5.80 -6.59 2.65
C VAL A 122 -6.84 -6.12 3.64
N VAL A 123 -6.61 -4.98 4.31
CA VAL A 123 -7.57 -4.43 5.28
C VAL A 123 -8.91 -4.12 4.61
N ALA A 124 -8.88 -3.54 3.41
CA ALA A 124 -10.10 -3.22 2.68
C ALA A 124 -10.90 -4.47 2.25
N PHE A 125 -10.24 -5.57 1.90
CA PHE A 125 -10.90 -6.84 1.63
C PHE A 125 -11.47 -7.47 2.90
N SER A 126 -10.73 -7.45 4.02
CA SER A 126 -11.25 -7.90 5.32
C SER A 126 -12.47 -7.08 5.75
N ALA A 127 -12.48 -5.77 5.48
CA ALA A 127 -13.64 -4.92 5.70
C ALA A 127 -14.85 -5.35 4.88
N ALA A 128 -14.66 -5.61 3.58
CA ALA A 128 -15.71 -6.10 2.71
C ALA A 128 -16.26 -7.45 3.16
N GLN A 129 -15.41 -8.36 3.62
CA GLN A 129 -15.82 -9.65 4.19
C GLN A 129 -16.65 -9.49 5.47
N ILE A 130 -16.22 -8.61 6.40
CA ILE A 130 -16.98 -8.33 7.63
C ILE A 130 -18.38 -7.82 7.28
N ILE A 131 -18.48 -6.89 6.33
CA ILE A 131 -19.78 -6.36 5.88
C ILE A 131 -20.61 -7.45 5.21
N ALA A 132 -20.02 -8.26 4.32
CA ALA A 132 -20.71 -9.37 3.66
C ALA A 132 -21.28 -10.39 4.67
N HIS A 133 -20.55 -10.69 5.73
CA HIS A 133 -21.03 -11.55 6.82
C HIS A 133 -22.19 -10.95 7.60
N GLN A 134 -22.35 -9.62 7.65
CA GLN A 134 -23.49 -8.99 8.33
C GLN A 134 -24.81 -9.10 7.52
N PHE A 135 -24.73 -9.31 6.21
CA PHE A 135 -25.89 -9.43 5.32
C PHE A 135 -26.16 -10.86 4.85
N ASN A 136 -25.33 -11.83 5.23
CA ASN A 136 -25.64 -13.24 5.06
C ASN A 136 -26.66 -13.65 6.12
N PHE A 137 -27.94 -13.56 5.76
CA PHE A 137 -29.07 -14.12 6.50
C PHE A 137 -29.26 -15.60 6.14
N PHE A 138 -28.27 -16.45 6.44
CA PHE A 138 -28.40 -17.91 6.45
C PHE A 138 -27.39 -18.50 7.44
#